data_AF-A0A843TKF6-F1
#
_entry.id   AF-A0A843TKF6-F1
#
_cell.length_a   1.000
_cell.length_b   1.000
_cell.length_c   1.000
_cell.angle_alpha   90.00
_cell.angle_beta   90.00
_cell.angle_gamma   90.00
#
_symmetry.space_group_name_H-M   'P 1'
#
loop_
_entity.id
_entity.type
_entity.pdbx_description
1 polymer ?
#
loop_
_entity_poly.entity_id
_entity_poly.type
_entity_poly.pdbx_seq_one_letter_code
_entity_poly.pdbx_strand_id
1 'polypeptide(L)'
;MIVCYECKKPGHMRGQCLELKKKLKKDKFTFKKAKAMMATWSDEDEDDNAQGSSEDEEIQCLMARSEDSNEVNSSFENYTIDDWVEAYTLLFEKFHECKSKNKALKKKITSLVHSTSDDEQIAILTKEIELLKIEKESHLVEMDCIKEKLQENVKEK
;
A
#
# COMPACT_ATOMS: atom_id res chain seq x y z
N MET A 1 -17.44 -39.30 -8.29
CA MET A 1 -16.92 -38.51 -9.43
C MET A 1 -16.51 -37.14 -8.90
N ILE A 2 -15.21 -36.86 -8.80
CA ILE A 2 -14.72 -35.56 -8.30
C ILE A 2 -14.73 -34.58 -9.46
N VAL A 3 -15.37 -33.42 -9.30
CA VAL A 3 -15.40 -32.36 -10.33
C VAL A 3 -14.57 -31.18 -9.82
N CYS A 4 -13.59 -30.75 -10.61
CA CYS A 4 -12.78 -29.60 -10.28
C CYS A 4 -13.60 -28.31 -10.43
N TYR A 5 -13.72 -27.52 -9.37
CA TYR A 5 -14.44 -26.24 -9.40
C TYR A 5 -13.83 -25.21 -10.37
N GLU A 6 -12.51 -25.27 -10.61
CA GLU A 6 -11.78 -24.28 -11.41
C GLU A 6 -11.91 -24.48 -12.92
N CYS A 7 -11.85 -25.74 -13.38
CA CYS A 7 -11.94 -26.07 -14.81
C CYS A 7 -13.26 -26.76 -15.18
N LYS A 8 -14.11 -27.06 -14.19
CA LYS A 8 -15.39 -27.77 -14.31
C LYS A 8 -15.28 -29.17 -14.95
N LYS A 9 -14.07 -29.74 -15.01
CA LYS A 9 -13.83 -31.08 -15.54
C LYS A 9 -13.82 -32.12 -14.41
N PRO A 10 -14.36 -33.32 -14.65
CA PRO A 10 -14.28 -34.41 -13.70
C PRO A 10 -12.88 -35.04 -13.63
N GLY A 11 -12.65 -35.84 -12.59
CA GLY A 11 -11.48 -36.72 -12.45
C GLY A 11 -10.32 -36.18 -11.62
N HIS A 12 -10.41 -34.96 -11.07
CA HIS A 12 -9.34 -34.39 -10.25
C HIS A 12 -9.84 -33.31 -9.28
N MET A 13 -9.12 -33.13 -8.17
CA MET A 13 -9.38 -32.07 -7.19
C MET A 13 -8.71 -30.75 -7.60
N ARG A 14 -9.14 -29.64 -6.99
CA ARG A 14 -8.61 -28.28 -7.25
C ARG A 14 -7.07 -28.23 -7.26
N GLY A 15 -6.40 -28.87 -6.29
CA GLY A 15 -4.94 -28.86 -6.17
C GLY A 15 -4.20 -29.60 -7.30
N GLN A 16 -4.87 -30.52 -8.00
CA GLN A 16 -4.33 -31.29 -9.12
C GLN A 16 -4.67 -30.65 -10.48
N CYS A 17 -5.43 -29.55 -10.50
CA CYS A 17 -5.83 -28.89 -11.73
C CYS A 17 -4.63 -28.23 -12.42
N LEU A 18 -4.19 -28.81 -13.54
CA LEU A 18 -3.10 -28.28 -14.34
C LEU A 18 -3.40 -26.87 -14.87
N GLU A 19 -4.67 -26.56 -15.15
CA GLU A 19 -5.09 -25.22 -15.57
C GLU A 19 -4.91 -24.18 -14.45
N LEU A 20 -5.28 -24.54 -13.21
CA LEU A 20 -5.04 -23.68 -12.05
C LEU A 20 -3.53 -23.50 -11.82
N LYS A 21 -2.74 -24.58 -11.88
CA LYS A 21 -1.27 -24.50 -11.75
C LYS A 21 -0.65 -23.58 -12.81
N LYS A 22 -1.15 -23.59 -14.06
CA LYS A 22 -0.69 -22.68 -15.12
C LYS A 22 -1.08 -21.23 -14.87
N LYS A 23 -2.32 -20.96 -14.41
CA LYS A 23 -2.77 -19.61 -14.03
C LYS A 23 -1.92 -19.04 -12.90
N LEU A 24 -1.76 -19.79 -11.80
CA LEU A 24 -0.94 -19.40 -10.66
C LEU A 24 0.53 -19.15 -11.03
N LYS A 25 1.11 -19.93 -11.96
CA LYS A 25 2.47 -19.67 -12.47
C LYS A 25 2.55 -18.37 -13.28
N LYS A 26 1.55 -18.08 -14.09
CA LYS A 26 1.48 -16.82 -14.87
C LYS A 26 1.28 -15.62 -13.94
N ASP A 27 0.44 -15.76 -12.93
CA ASP A 27 0.20 -14.71 -11.92
C ASP A 27 1.41 -14.49 -11.03
N LYS A 28 2.16 -15.55 -10.66
CA LYS A 28 3.47 -15.41 -10.02
C LYS A 28 4.49 -14.72 -10.92
N PHE A 29 4.50 -14.98 -12.23
CA PHE A 29 5.41 -14.30 -13.15
C PHE A 29 5.04 -12.82 -13.34
N THR A 30 3.76 -12.48 -13.44
CA THR A 30 3.31 -11.07 -13.50
C THR A 30 3.54 -10.35 -12.18
N PHE A 31 3.33 -11.01 -11.04
CA PHE A 31 3.64 -10.47 -9.72
C PHE A 31 5.15 -10.28 -9.53
N LYS A 32 5.99 -11.24 -9.92
CA LYS A 32 7.46 -11.09 -9.91
C LYS A 32 7.93 -9.98 -10.85
N LYS A 33 7.31 -9.80 -12.03
CA LYS A 33 7.61 -8.69 -12.95
C LYS A 33 7.17 -7.34 -12.38
N ALA A 34 6.01 -7.27 -11.71
CA ALA A 34 5.55 -6.09 -11.01
C ALA A 34 6.47 -5.75 -9.81
N LYS A 35 6.92 -6.77 -9.06
CA LYS A 35 7.90 -6.63 -7.97
C LYS A 35 9.26 -6.16 -8.49
N ALA A 36 9.74 -6.67 -9.62
CA ALA A 36 10.98 -6.21 -10.27
C ALA A 36 10.88 -4.75 -10.79
N MET A 37 9.70 -4.29 -11.22
CA MET A 37 9.47 -2.88 -11.56
C MET A 37 9.33 -1.97 -10.33
N MET A 38 9.15 -2.54 -9.13
CA MET A 38 9.02 -1.84 -7.85
C MET A 38 10.32 -1.90 -7.02
N ALA A 39 11.30 -2.71 -7.45
CA ALA A 39 12.57 -2.98 -6.78
C ALA A 39 13.62 -1.85 -6.85
N THR A 40 13.30 -0.68 -7.41
CA THR A 40 14.13 0.52 -7.19
C THR A 40 13.91 1.17 -5.82
N TRP A 41 12.96 0.70 -5.01
CA TRP A 41 12.49 1.39 -3.78
C TRP A 41 12.30 0.49 -2.54
N SER A 42 12.95 -0.67 -2.45
CA SER A 42 13.25 -1.34 -1.16
C SER A 42 14.20 -2.50 -1.41
N ASP A 43 15.45 -2.25 -1.09
CA ASP A 43 16.39 -3.29 -0.68
C ASP A 43 15.89 -3.82 0.67
N GLU A 44 15.52 -5.09 0.72
CA GLU A 44 15.61 -5.93 1.91
C GLU A 44 15.38 -7.38 1.45
N ASP A 45 16.43 -8.17 1.63
CA ASP A 45 16.62 -9.53 1.13
C ASP A 45 15.49 -10.50 1.50
N GLU A 46 15.05 -11.29 0.52
CA GLU A 46 14.33 -12.53 0.74
C GLU A 46 15.34 -13.61 1.12
N ASP A 47 15.16 -14.25 2.28
CA ASP A 47 15.67 -15.61 2.47
C ASP A 47 14.49 -16.59 2.31
N ASP A 48 14.47 -17.21 1.13
CA ASP A 48 13.56 -18.26 0.71
C ASP A 48 13.84 -19.55 1.50
N ASN A 49 12.89 -20.03 2.30
CA ASN A 49 12.85 -21.45 2.66
C ASN A 49 11.77 -22.18 1.85
N ALA A 50 12.15 -22.54 0.63
CA ALA A 50 11.43 -23.49 -0.20
C ALA A 50 12.01 -24.89 0.00
N GLN A 51 11.63 -25.58 1.08
CA GLN A 51 11.91 -27.00 1.22
C GLN A 51 10.75 -27.82 0.66
N GLY A 52 10.98 -28.41 -0.51
CA GLY A 52 10.17 -29.51 -0.99
C GLY A 52 10.41 -30.75 -0.14
N SER A 53 9.34 -31.51 0.12
CA SER A 53 9.46 -32.95 0.27
C SER A 53 8.22 -33.60 -0.30
N SER A 54 8.46 -34.32 -1.40
CA SER A 54 7.71 -35.51 -1.79
C SER A 54 7.70 -36.48 -0.62
N GLU A 55 6.55 -37.07 -0.30
CA GLU A 55 6.42 -38.52 -0.06
C GLU A 55 4.95 -38.88 0.19
N ASP A 56 4.49 -39.78 -0.66
CA ASP A 56 3.26 -40.54 -0.54
C ASP A 56 3.35 -41.43 0.71
N GLU A 57 2.58 -41.17 1.76
CA GLU A 57 2.32 -42.17 2.79
C GLU A 57 0.84 -42.17 3.20
N GLU A 58 0.17 -43.24 2.76
CA GLU A 58 -0.97 -43.93 3.38
C GLU A 58 -2.03 -43.09 4.12
N ILE A 59 -3.15 -42.81 3.44
CA ILE A 59 -4.42 -42.54 4.13
C ILE A 59 -4.93 -43.87 4.70
N GLN A 60 -4.51 -44.17 5.92
CA GLN A 60 -5.03 -45.26 6.73
C GLN A 60 -6.49 -44.94 7.08
N CYS A 61 -7.44 -45.69 6.49
CA CYS A 61 -8.87 -45.56 6.76
C CYS A 61 -9.19 -45.92 8.22
N LEU A 62 -9.34 -44.90 9.08
CA LEU A 62 -9.83 -45.03 10.46
C LEU A 62 -11.35 -45.26 10.48
N MET A 63 -11.74 -46.51 10.23
CA MET A 63 -13.09 -47.04 10.51
C MET A 63 -12.99 -48.11 11.60
N ALA A 64 -12.65 -47.70 12.82
CA ALA A 64 -12.80 -48.52 14.00
C ALA A 64 -13.57 -47.71 15.06
N ARG A 65 -14.84 -48.10 15.26
CA ARG A 65 -15.69 -47.67 16.37
C ARG A 65 -15.23 -48.41 17.62
N SER A 66 -14.73 -47.69 18.62
CA SER A 66 -14.81 -48.08 20.02
C SER A 66 -14.89 -46.82 20.87
N GLU A 67 -15.98 -46.72 21.64
CA GLU A 67 -16.17 -45.72 22.68
C GLU A 67 -15.04 -45.83 23.71
N ASP A 68 -14.17 -44.81 23.76
CA ASP A 68 -13.44 -44.47 24.98
C ASP A 68 -13.06 -42.98 24.98
N SER A 69 -13.71 -42.26 25.89
CA SER A 69 -13.18 -41.16 26.70
C SER A 69 -11.91 -40.47 26.17
N ASN A 70 -12.07 -39.57 25.22
CA ASN A 70 -11.15 -38.45 25.11
C ASN A 70 -11.98 -37.18 25.08
N GLU A 71 -12.12 -36.59 26.26
CA GLU A 71 -12.50 -35.20 26.47
C GLU A 71 -11.45 -34.33 25.80
N VAL A 72 -11.50 -34.27 24.46
CA VAL A 72 -10.88 -33.20 23.72
C VAL A 72 -11.72 -31.99 24.07
N ASN A 73 -11.15 -31.08 24.86
CA ASN A 73 -11.67 -29.76 25.13
C ASN A 73 -11.84 -29.01 23.80
N SER A 74 -12.88 -29.38 23.04
CA SER A 74 -13.25 -28.81 21.77
C SER A 74 -14.09 -27.61 22.10
N SER A 75 -13.42 -26.51 22.44
CA SER A 75 -14.02 -25.18 22.60
C SER A 75 -14.71 -24.66 21.32
N PHE A 76 -14.85 -25.51 20.29
CA PHE A 76 -15.53 -25.25 19.04
C PHE A 76 -16.99 -25.77 19.00
N GLU A 77 -17.41 -26.60 19.94
CA GLU A 77 -18.71 -27.30 19.87
C GLU A 77 -19.92 -26.54 20.44
N ASN A 78 -19.75 -25.29 20.89
CA ASN A 78 -20.85 -24.54 21.53
C ASN A 78 -21.26 -23.24 20.81
N TYR A 79 -20.86 -23.02 19.56
CA TYR A 79 -21.36 -21.88 18.78
C TYR A 79 -22.55 -22.29 17.91
N THR A 80 -23.68 -21.64 18.15
CA THR A 80 -24.88 -21.78 17.35
C THR A 80 -24.75 -20.94 16.07
N ILE A 81 -25.61 -21.23 15.08
CA ILE A 81 -25.69 -20.44 13.85
C ILE A 81 -26.00 -18.97 14.18
N ASP A 82 -26.81 -18.72 15.20
CA ASP A 82 -27.19 -17.37 15.63
C ASP A 82 -25.98 -16.58 16.15
N ASP A 83 -25.08 -17.22 16.91
CA ASP A 83 -23.84 -16.57 17.39
C ASP A 83 -22.93 -16.13 16.22
N TRP A 84 -22.86 -16.95 15.17
CA TRP A 84 -22.11 -16.59 13.96
C TRP A 84 -22.78 -15.43 13.23
N VAL A 85 -24.10 -15.45 13.07
CA VAL A 85 -24.86 -14.38 12.42
C VAL A 85 -24.67 -13.06 13.18
N GLU A 86 -24.71 -13.08 14.51
CA GLU A 86 -24.46 -11.90 15.35
C GLU A 86 -23.04 -11.38 15.14
N ALA A 87 -22.02 -12.25 15.22
CA ALA A 87 -20.62 -11.87 15.03
C ALA A 87 -20.36 -11.26 13.64
N TYR A 88 -20.93 -11.85 12.58
CA TYR A 88 -20.83 -11.33 11.22
C TYR A 88 -21.54 -9.99 11.05
N THR A 89 -22.71 -9.82 11.69
CA THR A 89 -23.46 -8.56 11.63
C THR A 89 -22.68 -7.44 12.31
N LEU A 90 -22.16 -7.67 13.51
CA LEU A 90 -21.33 -6.72 14.23
C LEU A 90 -20.07 -6.33 13.43
N LEU A 91 -19.39 -7.33 12.83
CA LEU A 91 -18.23 -7.09 12.00
C LEU A 91 -18.56 -6.24 10.77
N PHE A 92 -19.69 -6.52 10.12
CA PHE A 92 -20.15 -5.77 8.95
C PHE A 92 -20.48 -4.32 9.29
N GLU A 93 -21.16 -4.08 10.41
CA GLU A 93 -21.43 -2.73 10.91
C GLU A 93 -20.14 -1.95 11.19
N LYS A 94 -19.17 -2.59 11.88
CA LYS A 94 -17.87 -1.99 12.17
C LYS A 94 -17.08 -1.69 10.90
N PHE A 95 -17.12 -2.57 9.91
CA PHE A 95 -16.53 -2.31 8.60
C PHE A 95 -17.17 -1.09 7.93
N HIS A 96 -18.49 -0.99 7.95
CA HIS A 96 -19.20 0.14 7.37
C HIS A 96 -18.90 1.47 8.08
N GLU A 97 -18.82 1.45 9.41
CA GLU A 97 -18.39 2.58 10.24
C GLU A 97 -16.96 3.02 9.85
N CYS A 98 -16.03 2.06 9.79
CA CYS A 98 -14.65 2.31 9.40
C CYS A 98 -14.54 2.87 7.98
N LYS A 99 -15.27 2.29 7.02
CA LYS A 99 -15.36 2.76 5.63
C LYS A 99 -15.85 4.20 5.55
N SER A 100 -16.86 4.55 6.35
CA SER A 100 -17.40 5.91 6.42
C SER A 100 -16.39 6.90 6.98
N LYS A 101 -15.69 6.54 8.07
CA LYS A 101 -14.59 7.34 8.64
C LYS A 101 -13.46 7.53 7.64
N ASN A 102 -13.06 6.47 6.92
CA ASN A 102 -12.02 6.53 5.90
C ASN A 102 -12.40 7.47 4.75
N LYS A 103 -13.65 7.42 4.27
CA LYS A 103 -14.18 8.35 3.27
C LYS A 103 -14.12 9.80 3.76
N ALA A 104 -14.46 10.06 5.03
CA ALA A 104 -14.37 11.39 5.63
C ALA A 104 -12.92 11.88 5.74
N LEU A 105 -11.99 11.02 6.17
CA LEU A 105 -10.57 11.35 6.25
C LEU A 105 -9.97 11.63 4.86
N LYS A 106 -10.30 10.83 3.83
CA LYS A 106 -9.85 11.10 2.46
C LYS A 106 -10.30 12.46 1.95
N LYS A 107 -11.56 12.85 2.24
CA LYS A 107 -12.06 14.19 1.90
C LYS A 107 -11.26 15.28 2.63
N LYS A 108 -11.00 15.12 3.93
CA LYS A 108 -10.18 16.05 4.72
C LYS A 108 -8.75 16.18 4.20
N ILE A 109 -8.12 15.06 3.84
CA ILE A 109 -6.79 15.05 3.24
C ILE A 109 -6.82 15.79 1.91
N THR A 110 -7.79 15.49 1.04
CA THR A 110 -7.92 16.16 -0.27
C THR A 110 -8.13 17.66 -0.11
N SER A 111 -8.96 18.09 0.85
CA SER A 111 -9.13 19.53 1.12
C SER A 111 -7.87 20.17 1.68
N LEU A 112 -7.15 19.50 2.59
CA LEU A 112 -5.91 20.02 3.16
C LEU A 112 -4.78 20.12 2.12
N VAL A 113 -4.66 19.13 1.24
CA VAL A 113 -3.74 19.12 0.10
C VAL A 113 -4.12 20.20 -0.94
N HIS A 114 -5.40 20.53 -1.08
CA HIS A 114 -5.80 21.69 -1.88
C HIS A 114 -5.50 23.01 -1.17
N SER A 115 -5.58 23.07 0.16
CA SER A 115 -5.15 24.24 0.93
C SER A 115 -3.64 24.45 0.86
N THR A 116 -2.84 23.39 0.70
CA THR A 116 -1.41 23.53 0.35
C THR A 116 -1.17 23.98 -1.09
N SER A 117 -2.20 24.40 -1.85
CA SER A 117 -2.04 25.33 -2.99
C SER A 117 -1.23 26.57 -2.60
N ASP A 118 -1.16 26.88 -1.32
CA ASP A 118 -0.19 27.80 -0.72
C ASP A 118 1.26 27.52 -1.18
N ASP A 119 1.66 26.28 -1.49
CA ASP A 119 3.00 25.98 -2.01
C ASP A 119 3.28 26.65 -3.37
N GLU A 120 2.25 26.76 -4.22
CA GLU A 120 2.36 27.43 -5.52
C GLU A 120 2.40 28.96 -5.33
N GLN A 121 1.63 29.50 -4.39
CA GLN A 121 1.72 30.91 -4.00
C GLN A 121 3.06 31.24 -3.33
N ILE A 122 3.58 30.36 -2.48
CA ILE A 122 4.90 30.47 -1.85
C ILE A 122 5.98 30.47 -2.93
N ALA A 123 5.88 29.61 -3.95
CA ALA A 123 6.83 29.59 -5.07
C ALA A 123 6.81 30.90 -5.88
N ILE A 124 5.63 31.46 -6.14
CA ILE A 124 5.49 32.77 -6.83
C ILE A 124 6.10 33.89 -5.99
N LEU A 125 5.72 33.98 -4.71
CA LEU A 125 6.24 35.01 -3.79
C LEU A 125 7.75 34.90 -3.59
N THR A 126 8.30 33.67 -3.55
CA THR A 126 9.75 33.45 -3.44
C THR A 126 10.49 34.01 -4.66
N LYS A 127 9.98 33.77 -5.87
CA LYS A 127 10.52 34.36 -7.10
C LYS A 127 10.45 35.89 -7.09
N GLU A 128 9.34 36.45 -6.63
CA GLU A 128 9.16 37.89 -6.56
C GLU A 128 10.13 38.54 -5.57
N ILE A 129 10.37 37.90 -4.41
CA ILE A 129 11.39 38.33 -3.44
C ILE A 129 12.80 38.30 -4.06
N GLU A 130 13.13 37.28 -4.86
CA GLU A 130 14.43 37.19 -5.54
C GLU A 130 14.62 38.32 -6.57
N LEU A 131 13.60 38.61 -7.38
CA LEU A 131 13.65 39.72 -8.33
C LEU A 131 13.82 41.07 -7.64
N LEU A 132 13.06 41.32 -6.57
CA LEU A 132 13.17 42.55 -5.78
C LEU A 132 14.55 42.70 -5.12
N LYS A 133 15.19 41.59 -4.73
CA LYS A 133 16.58 41.63 -4.23
C LYS A 133 17.58 42.05 -5.31
N ILE A 134 17.43 41.54 -6.54
CA ILE A 134 18.30 41.91 -7.66
C ILE A 134 18.12 43.39 -8.01
N GLU A 135 16.89 43.87 -8.08
CA GLU A 135 16.58 45.28 -8.38
C GLU A 135 17.12 46.21 -7.29
N LYS A 136 16.96 45.84 -6.02
CA LYS A 136 17.57 46.56 -4.89
C LYS A 136 19.10 46.66 -5.03
N GLU A 137 19.77 45.57 -5.38
CA GLU A 137 21.23 45.56 -5.56
C GLU A 137 21.64 46.47 -6.73
N SER A 138 20.91 46.44 -7.84
CA SER A 138 21.12 47.34 -8.98
C SER A 138 21.02 48.81 -8.56
N HIS A 139 19.98 49.18 -7.80
CA HIS A 139 19.82 50.55 -7.32
C HIS A 139 20.89 50.98 -6.32
N LEU A 140 21.41 50.06 -5.49
CA LEU A 140 22.54 50.36 -4.60
C LEU A 140 23.79 50.72 -5.40
N VAL A 141 24.11 49.95 -6.45
CA VAL A 141 25.23 50.23 -7.36
C VAL A 141 25.06 51.58 -8.06
N GLU A 142 23.86 51.86 -8.57
CA GLU A 142 23.54 53.16 -9.19
C GLU A 142 23.73 54.33 -8.22
N MET A 143 23.26 54.17 -6.98
CA MET A 143 23.39 55.19 -5.94
C MET A 143 24.86 55.45 -5.59
N ASP A 144 25.69 54.42 -5.48
CA ASP A 144 27.12 54.55 -5.22
C ASP A 144 27.84 55.26 -6.38
N CYS A 145 27.54 54.89 -7.62
CA CYS A 145 28.05 55.57 -8.82
C CYS A 145 27.70 57.07 -8.84
N ILE A 146 26.48 57.44 -8.45
CA ILE A 146 26.05 58.85 -8.37
C ILE A 146 26.80 59.58 -7.24
N LYS A 147 27.00 58.91 -6.11
CA LYS A 147 27.70 59.48 -4.95
C LYS A 147 29.16 59.78 -5.25
N GLU A 148 29.86 58.89 -5.96
CA GLU A 148 31.24 59.11 -6.43
C GLU A 148 31.33 60.33 -7.35
N LYS A 149 30.46 60.43 -8.35
CA LYS A 149 30.40 61.58 -9.28
C LYS A 149 30.14 62.89 -8.53
N LEU A 150 29.29 62.89 -7.50
CA LEU A 150 29.07 64.08 -6.68
C LEU A 150 30.31 64.49 -5.88
N GLN A 151 31.05 63.52 -5.32
CA GLN A 151 32.29 63.79 -4.60
C GLN A 151 33.39 64.36 -5.50
N GLU A 152 33.50 63.89 -6.74
CA GLU A 152 34.44 64.44 -7.74
C GLU A 152 34.08 65.89 -8.09
N ASN A 153 32.81 66.16 -8.42
CA ASN A 153 32.33 67.51 -8.74
C ASN A 153 32.52 68.53 -7.59
N VAL A 154 32.53 68.08 -6.34
CA VAL A 154 32.80 68.93 -5.17
C VAL A 154 34.29 69.23 -5.01
N LYS A 155 35.19 68.33 -5.43
CA LYS A 155 36.65 68.53 -5.35
C LYS A 155 37.19 69.44 -6.45
N GLU A 156 36.48 69.54 -7.58
CA GLU A 156 36.88 70.38 -8.73
C GLU A 156 36.43 71.85 -8.63
N LYS A 157 35.67 72.22 -7.59
CA LYS A 157 35.25 73.60 -7.27
C LYS A 157 36.04 74.19 -6.12
#